data_AF-A0A3N1GIC3-F1
#
_entry.id   AF-A0A3N1GIC3-F1
#
_cell.length_a   1.000
_cell.length_b   1.000
_cell.length_c   1.000
_cell.angle_alpha   90.00
_cell.angle_beta   90.00
_cell.angle_gamma   90.00
#
_symmetry.space_group_name_H-M   'P 1'
#
loop_
_entity.id
_entity.type
_entity.pdbx_description
1 polymer ?
#
loop_
_entity_poly.entity_id
_entity_poly.type
_entity_poly.pdbx_seq_one_letter_code
_entity_poly.pdbx_strand_id
1 'polypeptide(L)'
;MRNRFWLRRGRQRAAGPYGDSGSMPMAIMVTIVGLGLTAAISPVVVNTISTTRTAGLRTESIDAATGGLDAALAQFRSSVIGPIGAEVGSLDDLPPCEIAGVDPATGLRYRATITYYGPPEEGDDESTALPLDCPPTEVPTRAVLTVTGSGVAGADLTEGAPNTRTVQATYKFRSKTQNISGGAIPLASPATNPLCMDGGENPAPGTAVWMRRCKENGSDEQRFSYTTNLNIKLMSSESTDYPEGLCLDAGSPQRSGNAVVFQKCLGRQARQQWSLDNSSMFRGTSDGVTLNNFCINAEDAGITSRLVLGGCSGATNRNVFRPEAKAGAGMASAATGQLVNFQQFSRCLDVTNHNPNWPYMIVWFCKQAPDGNVSWNQQWSLPALATSKETAVPGRIRTAGSGNPGYCLRRPDSNNGYVTMVSCPATDARPPAALLWTMYGETGNAVTRFSVVDSNNRCLSPTDLKVSSPDTHTDGTAKVIVTTCSKAWLQKWNAPPSLAQPKALSGTTEK
;
A
#
# COMPACT_ATOMS: atom_id res chain seq x y z
N MET A 1 -9.12 -35.04 -58.40
CA MET A 1 -9.00 -36.52 -58.58
C MET A 1 -10.39 -37.15 -58.50
N ARG A 2 -10.60 -38.35 -59.06
CA ARG A 2 -11.88 -39.09 -59.01
C ARG A 2 -11.75 -40.31 -58.10
N ASN A 3 -12.80 -40.66 -57.38
CA ASN A 3 -13.04 -42.05 -56.96
C ASN A 3 -14.53 -42.39 -57.12
N ARG A 4 -14.82 -43.56 -57.69
CA ARG A 4 -16.16 -44.14 -57.87
C ARG A 4 -16.18 -45.47 -57.14
N PHE A 5 -17.24 -45.82 -56.41
CA PHE A 5 -17.43 -47.21 -55.97
C PHE A 5 -18.89 -47.69 -56.07
N TRP A 6 -19.13 -48.46 -57.13
CA TRP A 6 -20.06 -49.60 -57.26
C TRP A 6 -21.45 -49.58 -56.60
N LEU A 7 -22.47 -49.26 -57.41
CA LEU A 7 -23.79 -49.91 -57.32
C LEU A 7 -23.68 -51.40 -57.69
N ARG A 8 -24.24 -52.30 -56.88
CA ARG A 8 -24.28 -53.74 -57.15
C ARG A 8 -25.74 -54.25 -57.19
N ARG A 9 -26.33 -54.35 -58.39
CA ARG A 9 -27.66 -54.95 -58.60
C ARG A 9 -27.61 -56.46 -58.33
N GLY A 10 -28.25 -56.92 -57.26
CA GLY A 10 -28.58 -58.33 -57.04
C GLY A 10 -29.88 -58.71 -57.75
N ARG A 11 -29.92 -59.86 -58.43
CA ARG A 11 -31.14 -60.40 -59.05
C ARG A 11 -32.06 -60.97 -57.97
N GLN A 12 -33.34 -60.59 -57.99
CA GLN A 12 -34.40 -61.40 -57.38
C GLN A 12 -34.60 -62.70 -58.21
N ARG A 13 -34.90 -63.80 -57.51
CA ARG A 13 -35.52 -65.01 -58.06
C ARG A 13 -36.75 -65.31 -57.20
N ALA A 14 -37.86 -65.68 -57.84
CA ALA A 14 -39.08 -66.06 -57.14
C ALA A 14 -39.23 -67.59 -57.11
N ALA A 15 -39.59 -68.15 -55.95
CA ALA A 15 -40.20 -69.48 -55.77
C ALA A 15 -40.70 -69.64 -54.33
N GLY A 16 -41.82 -70.34 -54.13
CA GLY A 16 -42.21 -70.92 -52.83
C GLY A 16 -43.24 -70.14 -51.99
N PRO A 17 -44.55 -70.36 -52.20
CA PRO A 17 -45.56 -70.02 -51.20
C PRO A 17 -45.60 -71.08 -50.09
N TYR A 18 -44.90 -70.84 -48.98
CA TYR A 18 -45.06 -71.60 -47.74
C TYR A 18 -46.05 -70.87 -46.81
N GLY A 19 -46.87 -71.64 -46.07
CA GLY A 19 -47.97 -71.10 -45.27
C GLY A 19 -47.53 -70.49 -43.93
N ASP A 20 -47.64 -69.18 -43.80
CA ASP A 20 -47.39 -68.39 -42.58
C ASP A 20 -48.51 -68.55 -41.52
N SER A 21 -48.90 -69.79 -41.21
CA SER A 21 -50.04 -70.12 -40.33
C SER A 21 -49.76 -70.00 -38.82
N GLY A 22 -48.56 -69.51 -38.42
CA GLY A 22 -48.14 -69.45 -37.02
C GLY A 22 -47.24 -68.26 -36.66
N SER A 23 -46.93 -67.37 -37.60
CA SER A 23 -45.98 -66.26 -37.41
C SER A 23 -46.62 -64.97 -36.89
N MET A 24 -47.92 -64.74 -37.10
CA MET A 24 -48.62 -63.54 -36.61
C MET A 24 -48.46 -63.30 -35.09
N PRO A 25 -48.64 -64.29 -34.19
CA PRO A 25 -48.50 -64.05 -32.75
C PRO A 25 -47.08 -63.61 -32.35
N MET A 26 -46.06 -64.22 -32.97
CA MET A 26 -44.65 -63.86 -32.75
C MET A 26 -44.33 -62.47 -33.30
N ALA A 27 -44.84 -62.12 -34.50
CA ALA A 27 -44.67 -60.78 -35.06
C ALA A 27 -45.32 -59.70 -34.16
N ILE A 28 -46.54 -59.96 -33.66
CA ILE A 28 -47.23 -59.07 -32.72
C ILE A 28 -46.42 -58.94 -31.43
N MET A 29 -45.96 -60.05 -30.83
CA MET A 29 -45.17 -60.01 -29.60
C MET A 29 -43.85 -59.24 -29.77
N VAL A 30 -43.13 -59.45 -30.89
CA VAL A 30 -41.89 -58.71 -31.21
C VAL A 30 -42.16 -57.21 -31.41
N THR A 31 -43.26 -56.82 -32.09
CA THR A 31 -43.61 -55.39 -32.21
C THR A 31 -44.01 -54.75 -30.88
N ILE A 32 -44.74 -55.45 -30.01
CA ILE A 32 -45.09 -54.95 -28.67
C ILE A 32 -43.83 -54.77 -27.81
N VAL A 33 -42.92 -55.74 -27.80
CA VAL A 33 -41.64 -55.65 -27.06
C VAL A 33 -40.76 -54.54 -27.64
N GLY A 34 -40.69 -54.39 -28.96
CA GLY A 34 -39.97 -53.31 -29.63
C GLY A 34 -40.51 -51.93 -29.26
N LEU A 35 -41.83 -51.74 -29.32
CA LEU A 35 -42.49 -50.49 -28.91
C LEU A 35 -42.28 -50.19 -27.42
N GLY A 36 -42.38 -51.20 -26.55
CA GLY A 36 -42.12 -51.06 -25.11
C GLY A 36 -40.70 -50.62 -24.79
N LEU A 37 -39.70 -51.23 -25.44
CA LEU A 37 -38.29 -50.84 -25.32
C LEU A 37 -38.04 -49.42 -25.85
N THR A 38 -38.62 -49.05 -27.02
CA THR A 38 -38.50 -47.70 -27.56
C THR A 38 -39.13 -46.64 -26.63
N ALA A 39 -40.30 -46.93 -26.06
CA ALA A 39 -40.99 -46.07 -25.11
C ALA A 39 -40.20 -45.91 -23.79
N ALA A 40 -39.52 -46.95 -23.32
CA ALA A 40 -38.67 -46.89 -22.13
C ALA A 40 -37.34 -46.13 -22.36
N ILE A 41 -36.75 -46.22 -23.55
CA ILE A 41 -35.46 -45.59 -23.86
C ILE A 41 -35.61 -44.09 -24.21
N SER A 42 -36.72 -43.68 -24.84
CA SER A 42 -36.91 -42.31 -25.31
C SER A 42 -36.78 -41.24 -24.20
N PRO A 43 -37.37 -41.39 -23.00
CA PRO A 43 -37.18 -40.44 -21.89
C PRO A 43 -35.73 -40.34 -21.42
N VAL A 44 -34.98 -41.45 -21.44
CA VAL A 44 -33.56 -41.47 -21.02
C VAL A 44 -32.72 -40.65 -22.01
N VAL A 45 -32.94 -40.82 -23.32
CA VAL A 45 -32.22 -40.08 -24.37
C VAL A 45 -32.59 -38.58 -24.36
N VAL A 46 -33.86 -38.24 -24.15
CA VAL A 46 -34.27 -36.83 -23.98
C VAL A 46 -33.62 -36.21 -22.75
N ASN A 47 -33.57 -36.93 -21.62
CA ASN A 47 -32.91 -36.45 -20.41
C ASN A 47 -31.39 -36.29 -20.57
N THR A 48 -30.68 -37.22 -21.22
CA THR A 48 -29.22 -37.08 -21.44
C THR A 48 -28.87 -35.97 -22.42
N ILE A 49 -29.68 -35.76 -23.47
CA ILE A 49 -29.51 -34.60 -24.38
C ILE A 49 -29.77 -33.30 -23.62
N SER A 50 -30.79 -33.25 -22.78
CA SER A 50 -31.13 -32.07 -21.97
C SER A 50 -30.03 -31.73 -20.95
N THR A 51 -29.52 -32.72 -20.19
CA THR A 51 -28.43 -32.48 -19.23
C THR A 51 -27.12 -32.13 -19.92
N THR A 52 -26.77 -32.79 -21.02
CA THR A 52 -25.56 -32.47 -21.80
C THR A 52 -25.63 -31.04 -22.36
N ARG A 53 -26.77 -30.63 -22.93
CA ARG A 53 -26.96 -29.26 -23.42
C ARG A 53 -26.90 -28.23 -22.29
N THR A 54 -27.51 -28.53 -21.15
CA THR A 54 -27.47 -27.66 -19.96
C THR A 54 -26.06 -27.53 -19.38
N ALA A 55 -25.27 -28.60 -19.41
CA ALA A 55 -23.87 -28.59 -19.01
C ALA A 55 -23.01 -27.75 -19.97
N GLY A 56 -23.17 -27.92 -21.28
CA GLY A 56 -22.49 -27.10 -22.29
C GLY A 56 -22.77 -25.60 -22.11
N LEU A 57 -24.05 -25.22 -22.04
CA LEU A 57 -24.48 -23.83 -21.83
C LEU A 57 -24.00 -23.25 -20.49
N ARG A 58 -23.80 -24.07 -19.45
CA ARG A 58 -23.14 -23.64 -18.21
C ARG A 58 -21.66 -23.37 -18.43
N THR A 59 -20.92 -24.26 -19.09
CA THR A 59 -19.50 -24.04 -19.40
C THR A 59 -19.34 -22.77 -20.24
N GLU A 60 -20.09 -22.63 -21.34
CA GLU A 60 -20.07 -21.46 -22.23
C GLU A 60 -20.37 -20.14 -21.49
N SER A 61 -21.30 -20.15 -20.52
CA SER A 61 -21.59 -18.95 -19.70
C SER A 61 -20.53 -18.66 -18.62
N ILE A 62 -19.85 -19.68 -18.09
CA ILE A 62 -18.71 -19.51 -17.17
C ILE A 62 -17.48 -19.01 -17.94
N ASP A 63 -17.22 -19.52 -19.14
CA ASP A 63 -16.14 -19.06 -20.02
C ASP A 63 -16.37 -17.60 -20.42
N ALA A 64 -17.61 -17.24 -20.77
CA ALA A 64 -18.01 -15.85 -21.03
C ALA A 64 -17.78 -14.93 -19.82
N ALA A 65 -18.18 -15.36 -18.62
CA ALA A 65 -17.98 -14.60 -17.38
C ALA A 65 -16.48 -14.47 -17.02
N THR A 66 -15.69 -15.50 -17.28
CA THR A 66 -14.24 -15.51 -17.05
C THR A 66 -13.53 -14.59 -18.04
N GLY A 67 -13.89 -14.62 -19.32
CA GLY A 67 -13.38 -13.67 -20.32
C GLY A 67 -13.72 -12.20 -20.00
N GLY A 68 -14.90 -11.94 -19.44
CA GLY A 68 -15.27 -10.61 -18.92
C GLY A 68 -14.47 -10.20 -17.68
N LEU A 69 -14.17 -11.13 -16.78
CA LEU A 69 -13.30 -10.91 -15.63
C LEU A 69 -11.86 -10.58 -16.07
N ASP A 70 -11.30 -11.34 -17.02
CA ASP A 70 -9.97 -11.08 -17.57
C ASP A 70 -9.91 -9.76 -18.35
N ALA A 71 -10.96 -9.38 -19.09
CA ALA A 71 -11.04 -8.08 -19.76
C ALA A 71 -11.03 -6.91 -18.76
N ALA A 72 -11.79 -7.02 -17.67
CA ALA A 72 -11.79 -6.00 -16.60
C ALA A 72 -10.44 -5.95 -15.84
N LEU A 73 -9.82 -7.11 -15.59
CA LEU A 73 -8.48 -7.18 -15.00
C LEU A 73 -7.38 -6.69 -15.94
N ALA A 74 -7.57 -6.77 -17.26
CA ALA A 74 -6.68 -6.15 -18.24
C ALA A 74 -6.79 -4.62 -18.17
N GLN A 75 -8.02 -4.08 -18.13
CA GLN A 75 -8.23 -2.63 -17.98
C GLN A 75 -7.57 -2.10 -16.70
N PHE A 76 -7.79 -2.73 -15.54
CA PHE A 76 -7.09 -2.37 -14.29
C PHE A 76 -5.56 -2.41 -14.35
N ARG A 77 -4.98 -3.24 -15.23
CA ARG A 77 -3.52 -3.31 -15.42
C ARG A 77 -3.01 -2.26 -16.41
N SER A 78 -3.88 -1.72 -17.27
CA SER A 78 -3.58 -0.57 -18.15
C SER A 78 -3.92 0.79 -17.53
N SER A 79 -4.60 0.86 -16.38
CA SER A 79 -4.89 2.07 -15.60
C SER A 79 -3.62 2.67 -14.93
N VAL A 80 -2.55 2.87 -15.70
CA VAL A 80 -1.23 3.25 -15.21
C VAL A 80 -0.56 4.28 -16.12
N ILE A 81 0.16 5.20 -15.48
CA ILE A 81 0.99 6.23 -16.11
C ILE A 81 2.46 6.06 -15.72
N GLY A 82 3.36 6.59 -16.55
CA GLY A 82 4.80 6.50 -16.37
C GLY A 82 5.48 5.43 -17.24
N PRO A 83 6.82 5.34 -17.19
CA PRO A 83 7.58 4.37 -17.97
C PRO A 83 7.53 2.97 -17.34
N ILE A 84 7.79 1.94 -18.18
CA ILE A 84 7.75 0.53 -17.77
C ILE A 84 8.71 0.26 -16.60
N GLY A 85 8.23 -0.36 -15.54
CA GLY A 85 8.94 -0.62 -14.28
C GLY A 85 8.82 0.49 -13.23
N ALA A 86 8.24 1.64 -13.55
CA ALA A 86 7.96 2.76 -12.64
C ALA A 86 6.48 3.18 -12.63
N GLU A 87 5.59 2.28 -13.04
CA GLU A 87 4.17 2.54 -13.23
C GLU A 87 3.47 3.04 -11.95
N VAL A 88 2.75 4.15 -12.08
CA VAL A 88 1.86 4.68 -11.03
C VAL A 88 0.41 4.52 -11.51
N GLY A 89 -0.46 4.01 -10.63
CA GLY A 89 -1.89 3.90 -10.94
C GLY A 89 -2.52 5.28 -11.12
N SER A 90 -3.20 5.48 -12.24
CA SER A 90 -3.95 6.70 -12.56
C SER A 90 -5.42 6.53 -12.15
N LEU A 91 -6.03 7.58 -11.58
CA LEU A 91 -7.45 7.59 -11.24
C LEU A 91 -8.33 7.75 -12.48
N ASP A 92 -7.94 8.66 -13.38
CA ASP A 92 -8.70 8.99 -14.59
C ASP A 92 -8.72 7.83 -15.61
N ASP A 93 -7.72 6.96 -15.58
CA ASP A 93 -7.63 5.76 -16.42
C ASP A 93 -8.26 4.50 -15.78
N LEU A 94 -8.92 4.63 -14.61
CA LEU A 94 -9.65 3.50 -14.01
C LEU A 94 -10.88 3.12 -14.85
N PRO A 95 -11.19 1.82 -14.99
CA PRO A 95 -12.33 1.39 -15.80
C PRO A 95 -13.67 1.89 -15.25
N PRO A 96 -14.66 2.15 -16.13
CA PRO A 96 -16.01 2.51 -15.71
C PRO A 96 -16.68 1.38 -14.92
N CYS A 97 -17.66 1.71 -14.08
CA CYS A 97 -18.33 0.71 -13.24
C CYS A 97 -19.20 -0.31 -13.99
N GLU A 98 -19.34 -0.19 -15.31
CA GLU A 98 -19.83 -1.26 -16.15
C GLU A 98 -18.95 -1.41 -17.40
N ILE A 99 -18.42 -2.62 -17.61
CA ILE A 99 -17.75 -3.03 -18.85
C ILE A 99 -18.61 -4.12 -19.48
N ALA A 100 -19.05 -3.93 -20.72
CA ALA A 100 -19.76 -4.94 -21.49
C ALA A 100 -18.98 -5.31 -22.75
N GLY A 101 -19.03 -6.59 -23.14
CA GLY A 101 -18.29 -7.09 -24.28
C GLY A 101 -18.91 -8.33 -24.93
N VAL A 102 -18.37 -8.66 -26.11
CA VAL A 102 -18.73 -9.84 -26.90
C VAL A 102 -17.44 -10.45 -27.43
N ASP A 103 -17.28 -11.76 -27.29
CA ASP A 103 -16.20 -12.50 -27.95
C ASP A 103 -16.50 -12.60 -29.46
N PRO A 104 -15.65 -12.06 -30.35
CA PRO A 104 -15.89 -12.08 -31.79
C PRO A 104 -15.78 -13.48 -32.42
N ALA A 105 -15.17 -14.47 -31.75
CA ALA A 105 -15.02 -15.82 -32.25
C ALA A 105 -16.23 -16.72 -31.93
N THR A 106 -16.84 -16.55 -30.75
CA THR A 106 -17.94 -17.39 -30.25
C THR A 106 -19.31 -16.69 -30.22
N GLY A 107 -19.34 -15.35 -30.21
CA GLY A 107 -20.56 -14.57 -29.99
C GLY A 107 -21.04 -14.54 -28.54
N LEU A 108 -20.28 -15.14 -27.61
CA LEU A 108 -20.54 -15.11 -26.17
C LEU A 108 -20.46 -13.68 -25.64
N ARG A 109 -21.32 -13.35 -24.67
CA ARG A 109 -21.47 -11.98 -24.14
C ARG A 109 -21.19 -11.92 -22.65
N TYR A 110 -20.63 -10.81 -22.18
CA TYR A 110 -20.45 -10.54 -20.75
C TYR A 110 -20.81 -9.10 -20.37
N ARG A 111 -21.16 -8.91 -19.11
CA ARG A 111 -21.26 -7.62 -18.41
C ARG A 111 -20.55 -7.74 -17.06
N ALA A 112 -19.50 -6.96 -16.86
CA ALA A 112 -18.78 -6.83 -15.60
C ALA A 112 -19.22 -5.53 -14.91
N THR A 113 -19.94 -5.65 -13.79
CA THR A 113 -20.19 -4.52 -12.88
C THR A 113 -19.04 -4.44 -11.88
N ILE A 114 -18.47 -3.26 -11.71
CA ILE A 114 -17.37 -2.97 -10.79
C ILE A 114 -17.91 -2.08 -9.67
N THR A 115 -17.57 -2.42 -8.42
CA THR A 115 -17.79 -1.54 -7.26
C THR A 115 -16.45 -1.23 -6.63
N TYR A 116 -16.07 0.05 -6.62
CA TYR A 116 -14.87 0.56 -5.97
C TYR A 116 -15.10 0.75 -4.47
N TYR A 117 -14.05 0.59 -3.67
CA TYR A 117 -14.08 0.79 -2.22
C TYR A 117 -12.82 1.54 -1.76
N GLY A 118 -13.01 2.50 -0.86
CA GLY A 118 -11.94 3.29 -0.25
C GLY A 118 -11.05 2.46 0.69
N PRO A 119 -10.17 3.09 1.48
CA PRO A 119 -9.57 2.43 2.63
C PRO A 119 -10.66 2.11 3.68
N PRO A 120 -10.56 1.00 4.43
CA PRO A 120 -11.33 0.83 5.66
C PRO A 120 -10.88 1.87 6.71
N GLU A 121 -11.73 2.16 7.68
CA GLU A 121 -11.36 3.02 8.81
C GLU A 121 -10.21 2.40 9.65
N GLU A 122 -9.49 3.22 10.42
CA GLU A 122 -8.25 2.77 11.05
C GLU A 122 -8.49 1.81 12.21
N GLY A 123 -8.26 0.53 11.96
CA GLY A 123 -8.41 -0.57 12.91
C GLY A 123 -9.41 -1.63 12.46
N ASP A 124 -10.24 -1.28 11.48
CA ASP A 124 -11.34 -2.09 10.97
C ASP A 124 -10.87 -3.26 10.09
N ASP A 125 -11.82 -4.00 9.52
CA ASP A 125 -11.55 -5.06 8.55
C ASP A 125 -11.85 -4.55 7.13
N GLU A 126 -11.17 -5.08 6.10
CA GLU A 126 -11.40 -4.62 4.72
C GLU A 126 -12.86 -4.80 4.26
N SER A 127 -13.60 -5.69 4.91
CA SER A 127 -15.03 -5.94 4.69
C SER A 127 -15.93 -4.74 5.04
N THR A 128 -15.51 -3.84 5.95
CA THR A 128 -16.28 -2.65 6.35
C THR A 128 -16.06 -1.44 5.45
N ALA A 129 -15.01 -1.45 4.62
CA ALA A 129 -14.69 -0.32 3.73
C ALA A 129 -15.90 0.10 2.89
N LEU A 130 -16.19 1.40 2.88
CA LEU A 130 -17.34 1.96 2.18
C LEU A 130 -17.14 1.94 0.65
N PRO A 131 -18.22 1.75 -0.14
CA PRO A 131 -18.16 1.91 -1.57
C PRO A 131 -17.89 3.37 -1.94
N LEU A 132 -17.11 3.59 -3.00
CA LEU A 132 -16.90 4.91 -3.60
C LEU A 132 -17.93 5.17 -4.71
N ASP A 133 -18.16 6.45 -4.99
CA ASP A 133 -18.85 6.89 -6.21
C ASP A 133 -18.08 6.46 -7.48
N CYS A 134 -18.73 6.56 -8.65
CA CYS A 134 -18.14 6.13 -9.91
C CYS A 134 -18.26 7.17 -11.04
N PRO A 135 -17.16 7.53 -11.72
CA PRO A 135 -15.77 7.12 -11.45
C PRO A 135 -15.28 7.58 -10.07
N PRO A 136 -14.38 6.84 -9.41
CA PRO A 136 -13.95 7.15 -8.05
C PRO A 136 -13.04 8.37 -8.02
N THR A 137 -13.42 9.36 -7.20
CA THR A 137 -12.63 10.58 -6.93
C THR A 137 -11.53 10.38 -5.88
N GLU A 138 -11.53 9.24 -5.19
CA GLU A 138 -10.54 8.84 -4.19
C GLU A 138 -9.82 7.56 -4.61
N VAL A 139 -8.58 7.36 -4.13
CA VAL A 139 -7.77 6.17 -4.46
C VAL A 139 -8.40 4.90 -3.86
N PRO A 140 -8.93 3.96 -4.68
CA PRO A 140 -9.54 2.76 -4.16
C PRO A 140 -8.49 1.80 -3.58
N THR A 141 -8.85 1.05 -2.53
CA THR A 141 -8.00 -0.05 -2.01
C THR A 141 -8.42 -1.41 -2.54
N ARG A 142 -9.72 -1.59 -2.83
CA ARG A 142 -10.24 -2.79 -3.52
C ARG A 142 -11.34 -2.43 -4.50
N ALA A 143 -11.51 -3.28 -5.51
CA ALA A 143 -12.67 -3.31 -6.39
C ALA A 143 -13.29 -4.70 -6.35
N VAL A 144 -14.62 -4.78 -6.19
CA VAL A 144 -15.36 -6.03 -6.36
C VAL A 144 -15.93 -6.05 -7.77
N LEU A 145 -15.55 -7.08 -8.53
CA LEU A 145 -16.06 -7.34 -9.87
C LEU A 145 -17.16 -8.38 -9.75
N THR A 146 -18.32 -8.11 -10.33
CA THR A 146 -19.43 -9.06 -10.48
C THR A 146 -19.72 -9.19 -11.96
N VAL A 147 -19.35 -10.33 -12.55
CA VAL A 147 -19.35 -10.53 -14.01
C VAL A 147 -20.38 -11.57 -14.39
N THR A 148 -21.44 -11.13 -15.09
CA THR A 148 -22.44 -12.02 -15.68
C THR A 148 -22.06 -12.33 -17.12
N GLY A 149 -21.82 -13.60 -17.42
CA GLY A 149 -21.62 -14.13 -18.78
C GLY A 149 -22.85 -14.88 -19.28
N SER A 150 -23.05 -14.94 -20.60
CA SER A 150 -24.11 -15.75 -21.23
C SER A 150 -23.56 -16.68 -22.30
N GLY A 151 -24.03 -17.94 -22.25
CA GLY A 151 -23.74 -18.99 -23.23
C GLY A 151 -24.48 -18.84 -24.56
N VAL A 152 -25.30 -17.80 -24.74
CA VAL A 152 -26.16 -17.63 -25.91
C VAL A 152 -26.00 -16.24 -26.51
N ALA A 153 -25.58 -16.18 -27.78
CA ALA A 153 -25.48 -14.94 -28.54
C ALA A 153 -26.82 -14.19 -28.56
N GLY A 154 -26.79 -12.89 -28.24
CA GLY A 154 -27.96 -12.02 -28.20
C GLY A 154 -28.87 -12.19 -26.97
N ALA A 155 -28.62 -13.15 -26.07
CA ALA A 155 -29.37 -13.27 -24.83
C ALA A 155 -29.12 -12.09 -23.87
N ASP A 156 -30.02 -11.92 -22.91
CA ASP A 156 -29.90 -10.94 -21.84
C ASP A 156 -28.87 -11.37 -20.78
N LEU A 157 -28.32 -10.38 -20.08
CA LEU A 157 -27.23 -10.51 -19.09
C LEU A 157 -27.71 -10.19 -17.67
N THR A 158 -28.96 -10.56 -17.36
CA THR A 158 -29.54 -10.48 -16.01
C THR A 158 -29.07 -11.66 -15.15
N GLU A 159 -28.63 -11.38 -13.91
CA GLU A 159 -28.18 -12.38 -12.94
C GLU A 159 -29.27 -13.44 -12.68
N GLY A 160 -28.93 -14.72 -12.81
CA GLY A 160 -29.86 -15.85 -12.62
C GLY A 160 -30.74 -16.18 -13.84
N ALA A 161 -30.65 -15.45 -14.96
CA ALA A 161 -31.40 -15.77 -16.17
C ALA A 161 -30.92 -17.10 -16.82
N PRO A 162 -31.78 -17.82 -17.57
CA PRO A 162 -31.39 -19.06 -18.25
C PRO A 162 -30.16 -18.89 -19.15
N ASN A 163 -29.21 -19.81 -19.03
CA ASN A 163 -27.93 -19.80 -19.75
C ASN A 163 -27.01 -18.62 -19.40
N THR A 164 -27.22 -17.96 -18.26
CA THR A 164 -26.26 -17.01 -17.66
C THR A 164 -25.55 -17.61 -16.46
N ARG A 165 -24.35 -17.11 -16.16
CA ARG A 165 -23.62 -17.36 -14.92
C ARG A 165 -22.91 -16.12 -14.44
N THR A 166 -22.89 -15.94 -13.12
CA THR A 166 -22.27 -14.79 -12.48
C THR A 166 -21.07 -15.24 -11.67
N VAL A 167 -19.90 -14.68 -11.98
CA VAL A 167 -18.66 -14.87 -11.22
C VAL A 167 -18.36 -13.58 -10.48
N GLN A 168 -18.17 -13.65 -9.17
CA GLN A 168 -17.69 -12.54 -8.36
C GLN A 168 -16.23 -12.73 -7.99
N ALA A 169 -15.44 -11.66 -7.99
CA ALA A 169 -14.04 -11.67 -7.54
C ALA A 169 -13.65 -10.30 -6.95
N THR A 170 -12.71 -10.29 -6.00
CA THR A 170 -12.16 -9.05 -5.42
C THR A 170 -10.76 -8.79 -5.95
N TYR A 171 -10.62 -7.76 -6.78
CA TYR A 171 -9.33 -7.16 -7.12
C TYR A 171 -8.89 -6.23 -5.99
N LYS A 172 -7.60 -6.25 -5.65
CA LYS A 172 -7.06 -5.39 -4.59
C LYS A 172 -5.89 -4.57 -5.12
N PHE A 173 -6.04 -3.24 -5.05
CA PHE A 173 -5.06 -2.30 -5.60
C PHE A 173 -3.78 -2.29 -4.76
N ARG A 174 -2.63 -2.22 -5.45
CA ARG A 174 -1.33 -1.98 -4.82
C ARG A 174 -1.14 -0.50 -4.49
N SER A 175 -2.04 0.06 -3.70
CA SER A 175 -1.82 1.40 -3.13
C SER A 175 -0.60 1.35 -2.19
N LYS A 176 0.27 2.36 -2.27
CA LYS A 176 1.46 2.52 -1.41
C LYS A 176 1.07 3.07 -0.01
N THR A 177 -0.08 2.63 0.52
CA THR A 177 -1.16 3.52 1.02
C THR A 177 -0.80 4.46 2.17
N GLN A 178 0.11 4.08 3.06
CA GLN A 178 0.36 4.80 4.32
C GLN A 178 1.75 5.45 4.39
N ASN A 179 2.70 5.00 3.57
CA ASN A 179 4.02 5.63 3.38
C ASN A 179 4.19 6.14 1.92
N ILE A 180 3.16 6.82 1.40
CA ILE A 180 3.33 7.67 0.21
C ILE A 180 4.10 8.91 0.65
N SER A 181 5.43 8.85 0.56
CA SER A 181 6.30 10.00 0.81
C SER A 181 5.86 11.17 -0.09
N GLY A 182 5.54 12.32 0.50
CA GLY A 182 4.87 13.42 -0.19
C GLY A 182 3.99 14.23 0.77
N GLY A 183 4.63 14.90 1.73
CA GLY A 183 4.01 15.82 2.68
C GLY A 183 4.73 17.17 2.68
N ALA A 184 4.12 18.17 3.29
CA ALA A 184 4.69 19.51 3.32
C ALA A 184 5.89 19.63 4.28
N ILE A 185 6.77 20.60 4.01
CA ILE A 185 7.91 20.92 4.88
C ILE A 185 7.77 22.38 5.36
N PRO A 186 7.03 22.63 6.45
CA PRO A 186 6.89 23.95 7.04
C PRO A 186 8.12 24.39 7.83
N LEU A 187 8.32 25.70 7.97
CA LEU A 187 9.12 26.30 9.06
C LEU A 187 8.38 26.16 10.40
N ALA A 188 9.12 26.17 11.51
CA ALA A 188 8.55 26.14 12.86
C ALA A 188 7.82 27.44 13.27
N SER A 189 7.96 28.52 12.50
CA SER A 189 7.31 29.81 12.72
C SER A 189 7.14 30.56 11.39
N PRO A 190 6.03 31.28 11.15
CA PRO A 190 4.89 31.46 12.05
C PRO A 190 4.06 30.16 12.19
N ALA A 191 3.50 29.93 13.38
CA ALA A 191 2.64 28.75 13.62
C ALA A 191 1.23 28.91 13.01
N THR A 192 0.74 30.15 12.91
CA THR A 192 -0.50 30.51 12.22
C THR A 192 -0.17 30.97 10.80
N ASN A 193 -0.86 30.43 9.79
CA ASN A 193 -0.49 30.59 8.38
C ASN A 193 0.99 30.22 8.10
N PRO A 194 1.42 28.98 8.44
CA PRO A 194 2.82 28.57 8.31
C PRO A 194 3.34 28.70 6.88
N LEU A 195 4.67 28.82 6.77
CA LEU A 195 5.36 28.83 5.49
C LEU A 195 5.94 27.45 5.20
N CYS A 196 5.55 26.86 4.07
CA CYS A 196 6.01 25.59 3.55
C CYS A 196 7.01 25.79 2.41
N MET A 197 7.91 24.81 2.24
CA MET A 197 8.66 24.66 0.99
C MET A 197 7.67 24.56 -0.17
N ASP A 198 7.99 25.25 -1.27
CA ASP A 198 7.13 25.42 -2.44
C ASP A 198 8.00 25.42 -3.70
N GLY A 199 7.73 24.50 -4.60
CA GLY A 199 8.49 24.31 -5.83
C GLY A 199 8.05 25.20 -6.99
N GLY A 200 6.89 25.83 -6.89
CA GLY A 200 6.16 26.34 -8.05
C GLY A 200 5.62 25.24 -8.97
N GLU A 201 4.80 25.64 -9.92
CA GLU A 201 4.22 24.75 -10.93
C GLU A 201 5.29 24.33 -11.95
N ASN A 202 5.40 23.02 -12.22
CA ASN A 202 6.28 22.41 -13.23
C ASN A 202 7.74 22.95 -13.25
N PRO A 203 8.49 22.92 -12.12
CA PRO A 203 9.83 23.49 -12.07
C PRO A 203 10.84 22.73 -12.94
N ALA A 204 11.79 23.47 -13.51
CA ALA A 204 12.91 22.92 -14.26
C ALA A 204 14.19 22.85 -13.41
N PRO A 205 15.20 22.04 -13.80
CA PRO A 205 16.53 22.10 -13.21
C PRO A 205 17.11 23.53 -13.26
N GLY A 206 17.49 24.07 -12.10
CA GLY A 206 17.94 25.45 -11.92
C GLY A 206 16.90 26.37 -11.25
N THR A 207 15.61 25.99 -11.21
CA THR A 207 14.57 26.76 -10.51
C THR A 207 14.87 26.80 -9.01
N ALA A 208 14.86 28.01 -8.41
CA ALA A 208 15.02 28.20 -6.97
C ALA A 208 13.78 27.75 -6.20
N VAL A 209 13.97 27.07 -5.07
CA VAL A 209 12.88 26.66 -4.18
C VAL A 209 12.44 27.84 -3.32
N TRP A 210 11.14 27.95 -3.04
CA TRP A 210 10.58 29.04 -2.23
C TRP A 210 10.04 28.56 -0.90
N MET A 211 9.93 29.48 0.05
CA MET A 211 9.02 29.39 1.18
C MET A 211 7.77 30.21 0.84
N ARG A 212 6.60 29.57 0.84
CA ARG A 212 5.29 30.23 0.63
C ARG A 212 4.29 29.76 1.68
N ARG A 213 3.13 30.41 1.81
CA ARG A 213 2.08 29.93 2.72
C ARG A 213 1.72 28.48 2.38
N CYS A 214 1.67 27.62 3.41
CA CYS A 214 1.21 26.25 3.28
C CYS A 214 -0.23 26.26 2.73
N LYS A 215 -0.47 25.49 1.66
CA LYS A 215 -1.79 25.28 1.08
C LYS A 215 -2.49 24.12 1.79
N GLU A 216 -3.81 24.21 1.95
CA GLU A 216 -4.60 23.16 2.58
C GLU A 216 -4.42 21.82 1.87
N ASN A 217 -4.34 20.74 2.65
CA ASN A 217 -4.01 19.37 2.22
C ASN A 217 -2.63 19.18 1.56
N GLY A 218 -1.85 20.25 1.38
CA GLY A 218 -0.55 20.24 0.69
C GLY A 218 -0.72 19.99 -0.80
N SER A 219 -0.79 21.05 -1.61
CA SER A 219 -0.86 20.88 -3.07
C SER A 219 0.47 20.36 -3.65
N ASP A 220 0.43 19.86 -4.87
CA ASP A 220 1.50 19.04 -5.43
C ASP A 220 2.85 19.75 -5.61
N GLU A 221 2.90 21.09 -5.71
CA GLU A 221 4.16 21.85 -5.67
C GLU A 221 4.73 22.03 -4.25
N GLN A 222 3.97 21.72 -3.21
CA GLN A 222 4.39 21.77 -1.79
C GLN A 222 4.61 20.39 -1.17
N ARG A 223 4.45 19.30 -1.93
CA ARG A 223 4.61 17.91 -1.43
C ARG A 223 6.01 17.37 -1.67
N PHE A 224 6.77 17.22 -0.59
CA PHE A 224 8.15 16.74 -0.61
C PHE A 224 8.30 15.34 -0.01
N SER A 225 9.32 14.64 -0.47
CA SER A 225 9.73 13.31 -0.02
C SER A 225 11.18 13.34 0.43
N TYR A 226 11.42 12.97 1.68
CA TYR A 226 12.74 12.84 2.28
C TYR A 226 13.22 11.39 2.14
N THR A 227 14.14 11.17 1.20
CA THR A 227 14.48 9.83 0.71
C THR A 227 15.57 9.14 1.55
N THR A 228 15.71 7.83 1.38
CA THR A 228 16.78 7.01 1.97
C THR A 228 18.19 7.39 1.46
N ASN A 229 18.28 8.17 0.38
CA ASN A 229 19.52 8.78 -0.11
C ASN A 229 19.82 10.15 0.53
N LEU A 230 19.03 10.57 1.53
CA LEU A 230 19.02 11.89 2.17
C LEU A 230 18.69 13.06 1.23
N ASN A 231 18.03 12.78 0.09
CA ASN A 231 17.54 13.84 -0.78
C ASN A 231 16.18 14.36 -0.30
N ILE A 232 15.93 15.65 -0.47
CA ILE A 232 14.59 16.22 -0.39
C ILE A 232 14.10 16.37 -1.85
N LYS A 233 13.15 15.54 -2.25
CA LYS A 233 12.55 15.48 -3.60
C LYS A 233 11.19 16.16 -3.64
N LEU A 234 10.89 16.89 -4.71
CA LEU A 234 9.53 17.34 -5.02
C LEU A 234 8.75 16.22 -5.73
N MET A 235 7.63 15.77 -5.17
CA MET A 235 6.94 14.57 -5.70
C MET A 235 6.30 14.75 -7.07
N SER A 236 5.80 15.95 -7.36
CA SER A 236 5.17 16.31 -8.64
C SER A 236 6.14 16.51 -9.80
N SER A 237 7.45 16.33 -9.57
CA SER A 237 8.49 16.53 -10.57
C SER A 237 8.99 15.23 -11.23
N GLU A 238 8.42 14.08 -10.88
CA GLU A 238 8.66 12.80 -11.55
C GLU A 238 8.09 12.84 -12.98
N SER A 239 8.94 12.63 -13.99
CA SER A 239 8.57 12.72 -15.41
C SER A 239 9.43 11.79 -16.29
N THR A 240 9.15 11.73 -17.60
CA THR A 240 10.01 10.99 -18.56
C THR A 240 11.45 11.50 -18.59
N ASP A 241 11.66 12.80 -18.39
CA ASP A 241 12.99 13.43 -18.41
C ASP A 241 13.69 13.34 -17.05
N TYR A 242 12.90 13.19 -15.98
CA TYR A 242 13.33 13.12 -14.58
C TYR A 242 12.59 11.95 -13.88
N PRO A 243 12.89 10.67 -14.21
CA PRO A 243 12.14 9.53 -13.64
C PRO A 243 12.32 9.39 -12.12
N GLU A 244 13.47 9.83 -11.60
CA GLU A 244 13.72 9.95 -10.15
C GLU A 244 13.23 11.28 -9.57
N GLY A 245 12.67 12.17 -10.38
CA GLY A 245 12.22 13.53 -10.04
C GLY A 245 13.36 14.55 -9.88
N LEU A 246 13.00 15.70 -9.29
CA LEU A 246 13.89 16.81 -8.97
C LEU A 246 14.12 16.93 -7.45
N CYS A 247 15.38 17.12 -7.08
CA CYS A 247 15.87 17.17 -5.72
C CYS A 247 16.47 18.55 -5.39
N LEU A 248 16.37 18.96 -4.12
CA LEU A 248 17.03 20.16 -3.60
C LEU A 248 18.56 20.01 -3.67
N ASP A 249 19.21 20.95 -4.32
CA ASP A 249 20.63 20.97 -4.61
C ASP A 249 21.28 22.26 -4.04
N ALA A 250 22.36 22.07 -3.28
CA ALA A 250 23.17 23.15 -2.68
C ALA A 250 24.12 23.82 -3.69
N GLY A 251 24.21 23.27 -4.91
CA GLY A 251 25.18 23.67 -5.93
C GLY A 251 26.62 23.25 -5.58
N SER A 252 27.56 23.63 -6.44
CA SER A 252 28.98 23.45 -6.21
C SER A 252 29.77 24.60 -6.85
N PRO A 253 30.68 25.29 -6.11
CA PRO A 253 30.93 25.15 -4.68
C PRO A 253 29.78 25.70 -3.82
N GLN A 254 29.53 25.06 -2.68
CA GLN A 254 28.57 25.55 -1.67
C GLN A 254 29.09 26.83 -1.02
N ARG A 255 28.27 27.88 -0.97
CA ARG A 255 28.58 29.19 -0.37
C ARG A 255 27.33 29.81 0.25
N SER A 256 27.50 30.61 1.31
CA SER A 256 26.40 31.36 1.91
C SER A 256 25.80 32.35 0.89
N GLY A 257 24.48 32.42 0.81
CA GLY A 257 23.74 33.23 -0.17
C GLY A 257 23.52 32.57 -1.54
N ASN A 258 24.10 31.39 -1.81
CA ASN A 258 23.67 30.56 -2.94
C ASN A 258 22.18 30.20 -2.75
N ALA A 259 21.37 30.28 -3.81
CA ALA A 259 20.03 29.71 -3.79
C ALA A 259 20.09 28.18 -3.66
N VAL A 260 19.15 27.60 -2.91
CA VAL A 260 18.83 26.17 -3.02
C VAL A 260 17.92 26.01 -4.23
N VAL A 261 18.34 25.18 -5.17
CA VAL A 261 17.67 25.01 -6.47
C VAL A 261 17.26 23.55 -6.69
N PHE A 262 16.26 23.32 -7.53
CA PHE A 262 16.01 22.00 -8.07
C PHE A 262 17.09 21.58 -9.06
N GLN A 263 17.49 20.31 -9.00
CA GLN A 263 18.27 19.63 -10.04
C GLN A 263 17.71 18.22 -10.22
N LYS A 264 18.07 17.52 -11.31
CA LYS A 264 17.77 16.08 -11.43
C LYS A 264 18.25 15.36 -10.17
N CYS A 265 17.42 14.50 -9.59
CA CYS A 265 17.85 13.66 -8.47
C CYS A 265 19.00 12.75 -8.91
N LEU A 266 20.13 12.80 -8.20
CA LEU A 266 21.34 12.02 -8.49
C LEU A 266 21.58 10.91 -7.45
N GLY A 267 20.57 10.59 -6.62
CA GLY A 267 20.71 9.76 -5.44
C GLY A 267 21.66 10.38 -4.42
N ARG A 268 22.49 9.56 -3.78
CA ARG A 268 23.33 9.93 -2.62
C ARG A 268 24.56 10.81 -2.98
N GLN A 269 24.37 11.91 -3.71
CA GLN A 269 25.39 12.92 -4.02
C GLN A 269 25.48 14.01 -2.94
N ALA A 270 26.68 14.34 -2.47
CA ALA A 270 26.89 15.25 -1.32
C ALA A 270 26.10 16.58 -1.41
N ARG A 271 26.09 17.22 -2.59
CA ARG A 271 25.37 18.49 -2.83
C ARG A 271 23.83 18.38 -2.82
N GLN A 272 23.28 17.17 -2.82
CA GLN A 272 21.84 16.88 -2.70
C GLN A 272 21.50 16.09 -1.41
N GLN A 273 22.48 15.87 -0.52
CA GLN A 273 22.29 15.21 0.77
C GLN A 273 22.02 16.26 1.86
N TRP A 274 20.90 16.10 2.54
CA TRP A 274 20.45 16.97 3.61
C TRP A 274 20.21 16.14 4.86
N SER A 275 20.74 16.56 6.00
CA SER A 275 20.55 15.88 7.28
C SER A 275 19.77 16.76 8.25
N LEU A 276 18.63 16.27 8.72
CA LEU A 276 17.84 16.94 9.75
C LEU A 276 18.50 16.73 11.13
N ASP A 277 18.92 17.81 11.78
CA ASP A 277 19.75 17.76 12.98
C ASP A 277 18.98 17.87 14.32
N ASN A 278 19.71 17.96 15.43
CA ASN A 278 19.16 18.10 16.79
C ASN A 278 18.29 19.35 17.02
N SER A 279 18.39 20.36 16.14
CA SER A 279 17.59 21.58 16.20
C SER A 279 16.59 21.66 15.03
N SER A 280 16.36 20.53 14.34
CA SER A 280 15.44 20.40 13.21
C SER A 280 15.84 21.29 12.02
N MET A 281 17.14 21.53 11.84
CA MET A 281 17.70 22.23 10.70
C MET A 281 18.16 21.23 9.65
N PHE A 282 17.88 21.50 8.36
CA PHE A 282 18.44 20.71 7.26
C PHE A 282 19.87 21.17 6.96
N ARG A 283 20.84 20.40 7.44
CA ARG A 283 22.28 20.66 7.34
C ARG A 283 22.90 19.88 6.18
N GLY A 284 23.76 20.52 5.41
CA GLY A 284 24.40 19.96 4.22
C GLY A 284 25.67 19.15 4.52
N THR A 285 26.20 18.53 3.48
CA THR A 285 27.51 17.86 3.47
C THR A 285 28.29 18.25 2.20
N SER A 286 29.62 18.23 2.28
CA SER A 286 30.54 18.52 1.18
C SER A 286 31.24 17.29 0.60
N ASP A 287 31.22 16.17 1.32
CA ASP A 287 31.89 14.90 1.01
C ASP A 287 30.92 13.71 0.93
N GLY A 288 29.69 13.85 1.44
CA GLY A 288 28.72 12.75 1.56
C GLY A 288 28.90 11.89 2.82
N VAL A 289 29.70 12.36 3.79
CA VAL A 289 30.07 11.64 5.02
C VAL A 289 29.96 12.55 6.25
N THR A 290 30.52 13.75 6.20
CA THR A 290 30.57 14.71 7.31
C THR A 290 29.61 15.88 7.10
N LEU A 291 29.02 16.37 8.20
CA LEU A 291 28.15 17.53 8.20
C LEU A 291 28.97 18.83 8.11
N ASN A 292 28.68 19.67 7.12
CA ASN A 292 29.33 20.97 6.97
C ASN A 292 28.50 22.10 7.61
N ASN A 293 28.97 23.34 7.56
CA ASN A 293 28.34 24.45 8.30
C ASN A 293 27.27 25.22 7.49
N PHE A 294 26.80 24.66 6.37
CA PHE A 294 25.66 25.20 5.62
C PHE A 294 24.36 24.51 6.02
N CYS A 295 23.34 25.30 6.34
CA CYS A 295 21.97 24.88 6.49
C CYS A 295 21.08 25.52 5.44
N ILE A 296 19.99 24.85 5.07
CA ILE A 296 18.87 25.47 4.36
C ILE A 296 18.31 26.60 5.23
N ASN A 297 18.20 27.80 4.66
CA ASN A 297 17.61 28.97 5.29
C ASN A 297 16.58 29.59 4.32
N ALA A 298 15.46 30.07 4.85
CA ALA A 298 14.72 31.14 4.16
C ALA A 298 15.61 32.37 4.05
N GLU A 299 15.60 33.07 2.91
CA GLU A 299 16.39 34.30 2.72
C GLU A 299 15.89 35.43 3.64
N ASP A 300 14.57 35.59 3.74
CA ASP A 300 13.91 36.48 4.69
C ASP A 300 13.09 35.67 5.71
N ALA A 301 13.26 36.00 6.98
CA ALA A 301 12.73 35.19 8.07
C ALA A 301 11.24 35.46 8.33
N GLY A 302 10.42 34.41 8.30
CA GLY A 302 8.98 34.47 8.59
C GLY A 302 8.11 35.07 7.50
N ILE A 303 8.65 35.36 6.31
CA ILE A 303 7.91 35.86 5.14
C ILE A 303 8.24 35.04 3.88
N THR A 304 7.39 35.16 2.86
CA THR A 304 7.62 34.54 1.54
C THR A 304 8.93 35.00 0.94
N SER A 305 9.88 34.08 0.77
CA SER A 305 11.22 34.33 0.21
C SER A 305 11.77 33.04 -0.41
N ARG A 306 12.87 33.12 -1.17
CA ARG A 306 13.56 31.92 -1.70
C ARG A 306 14.37 31.22 -0.60
N LEU A 307 14.64 29.93 -0.81
CA LEU A 307 15.60 29.19 0.00
C LEU A 307 17.03 29.46 -0.45
N VAL A 308 17.93 29.65 0.52
CA VAL A 308 19.36 29.89 0.34
C VAL A 308 20.18 29.04 1.30
N LEU A 309 21.44 28.80 0.96
CA LEU A 309 22.44 28.34 1.93
C LEU A 309 22.78 29.48 2.90
N GLY A 310 22.85 29.17 4.18
CA GLY A 310 23.33 30.07 5.21
C GLY A 310 23.93 29.32 6.38
N GLY A 311 24.30 30.05 7.43
CA GLY A 311 24.69 29.44 8.70
C GLY A 311 23.54 28.67 9.34
N CYS A 312 23.88 27.71 10.20
CA CYS A 312 22.95 26.99 11.06
C CYS A 312 22.75 27.77 12.37
N SER A 313 21.53 28.22 12.70
CA SER A 313 21.30 29.18 13.81
C SER A 313 20.09 28.91 14.72
N GLY A 314 19.32 27.85 14.49
CA GLY A 314 18.16 27.50 15.34
C GLY A 314 17.00 28.50 15.30
N ALA A 315 16.95 29.36 14.29
CA ALA A 315 15.95 30.41 14.16
C ALA A 315 14.63 29.82 13.61
N THR A 316 13.58 29.82 14.44
CA THR A 316 12.32 29.11 14.17
C THR A 316 11.59 29.57 12.92
N ASN A 317 11.79 30.83 12.52
CA ASN A 317 11.22 31.45 11.32
C ASN A 317 12.19 31.50 10.13
N ARG A 318 13.35 30.82 10.19
CA ARG A 318 14.37 30.87 9.12
C ARG A 318 14.94 29.51 8.73
N ASN A 319 15.32 28.65 9.68
CA ASN A 319 16.02 27.39 9.39
C ASN A 319 15.63 26.18 10.25
N VAL A 320 14.72 26.33 11.21
CA VAL A 320 14.09 25.17 11.89
C VAL A 320 12.86 24.75 11.09
N PHE A 321 12.89 23.55 10.53
CA PHE A 321 11.81 22.96 9.75
C PHE A 321 11.04 21.92 10.57
N ARG A 322 9.76 21.73 10.26
CA ARG A 322 8.85 20.77 10.91
C ARG A 322 8.18 19.86 9.88
N PRO A 323 8.92 19.05 9.09
CA PRO A 323 8.35 18.15 8.07
C PRO A 323 7.11 17.39 8.53
N GLU A 324 6.03 17.40 7.75
CA GLU A 324 4.82 16.62 8.04
C GLU A 324 5.10 15.13 8.13
N ALA A 325 4.23 14.36 8.81
CA ALA A 325 4.30 12.90 8.89
C ALA A 325 4.58 12.23 7.53
N LYS A 326 3.87 12.68 6.48
CA LYS A 326 3.98 12.17 5.10
C LYS A 326 5.28 12.57 4.37
N ALA A 327 6.08 13.50 4.89
CA ALA A 327 7.34 13.88 4.24
C ALA A 327 8.38 12.74 4.23
N GLY A 328 8.27 11.78 5.16
CA GLY A 328 9.08 10.56 5.19
C GLY A 328 10.29 10.57 6.12
N ALA A 329 10.83 9.38 6.37
CA ALA A 329 11.82 9.10 7.39
C ALA A 329 13.28 9.45 7.04
N GLY A 330 13.57 9.91 5.81
CA GLY A 330 14.95 9.98 5.32
C GLY A 330 15.55 8.56 5.18
N MET A 331 16.74 8.33 5.74
CA MET A 331 17.35 6.99 5.86
C MET A 331 17.03 6.29 7.20
N ALA A 332 16.31 6.95 8.11
CA ALA A 332 16.00 6.41 9.42
C ALA A 332 15.22 5.09 9.32
N SER A 333 15.68 4.07 10.03
CA SER A 333 15.12 2.73 10.01
C SER A 333 15.71 1.86 11.13
N ALA A 334 15.25 0.61 11.25
CA ALA A 334 15.90 -0.39 12.10
C ALA A 334 17.41 -0.55 11.79
N ALA A 335 17.84 -0.32 10.54
CA ALA A 335 19.23 -0.46 10.12
C ALA A 335 20.13 0.70 10.61
N THR A 336 19.57 1.89 10.87
CA THR A 336 20.27 3.00 11.54
C THR A 336 20.10 2.96 13.07
N GLY A 337 19.45 1.92 13.60
CA GLY A 337 19.06 1.84 15.01
C GLY A 337 17.93 2.79 15.39
N GLN A 338 17.21 3.39 14.44
CA GLN A 338 16.08 4.28 14.74
C GLN A 338 14.77 3.50 14.83
N LEU A 339 13.81 4.00 15.62
CA LEU A 339 12.45 3.46 15.73
C LEU A 339 11.48 4.44 15.07
N VAL A 340 11.26 4.27 13.77
CA VAL A 340 10.34 5.06 12.96
C VAL A 340 8.91 4.62 13.23
N ASN A 341 7.98 5.55 13.47
CA ASN A 341 6.55 5.23 13.54
C ASN A 341 5.94 5.14 12.13
N PHE A 342 5.04 4.18 11.89
CA PHE A 342 4.47 3.96 10.55
C PHE A 342 3.49 5.05 10.12
N GLN A 343 2.47 5.34 10.93
CA GLN A 343 1.46 6.36 10.59
C GLN A 343 2.04 7.79 10.65
N GLN A 344 3.06 8.00 11.48
CA GLN A 344 3.81 9.25 11.60
C GLN A 344 5.20 9.12 10.95
N PHE A 345 5.27 8.76 9.67
CA PHE A 345 6.48 8.25 9.00
C PHE A 345 7.77 9.11 9.13
N SER A 346 7.67 10.44 9.18
CA SER A 346 8.82 11.33 9.46
C SER A 346 9.11 11.53 10.96
N ARG A 347 8.65 10.63 11.84
CA ARG A 347 8.85 10.67 13.29
C ARG A 347 9.51 9.40 13.83
N CYS A 348 10.48 9.60 14.71
CA CYS A 348 11.31 8.59 15.35
C CYS A 348 11.18 8.69 16.87
N LEU A 349 11.19 7.56 17.59
CA LEU A 349 11.23 7.56 19.06
C LEU A 349 12.47 8.33 19.56
N ASP A 350 12.24 9.32 20.42
CA ASP A 350 13.25 10.27 20.90
C ASP A 350 13.19 10.40 22.43
N VAL A 351 14.36 10.35 23.08
CA VAL A 351 14.51 10.73 24.49
C VAL A 351 14.41 12.25 24.61
N THR A 352 13.19 12.72 24.89
CA THR A 352 12.75 14.11 24.95
C THR A 352 13.79 15.06 25.55
N ASN A 353 14.12 16.12 24.81
CA ASN A 353 15.10 17.14 25.20
C ASN A 353 16.49 16.58 25.59
N HIS A 354 16.84 15.39 25.05
CA HIS A 354 18.03 14.60 25.40
C HIS A 354 18.12 14.29 26.91
N ASN A 355 16.99 14.30 27.63
CA ASN A 355 16.93 14.16 29.08
C ASN A 355 16.24 12.84 29.48
N PRO A 356 16.97 11.85 30.00
CA PRO A 356 16.38 10.56 30.40
C PRO A 356 15.44 10.69 31.60
N ASN A 357 15.47 11.79 32.34
CA ASN A 357 14.58 12.07 33.47
C ASN A 357 13.29 12.81 33.05
N TRP A 358 13.05 13.02 31.75
CA TRP A 358 11.81 13.65 31.28
C TRP A 358 10.59 12.73 31.56
N PRO A 359 9.45 13.27 32.02
CA PRO A 359 8.29 12.46 32.45
C PRO A 359 7.55 11.72 31.31
N TYR A 360 7.95 11.92 30.05
CA TYR A 360 7.44 11.22 28.87
C TYR A 360 8.48 11.21 27.75
N MET A 361 8.46 10.16 26.92
CA MET A 361 9.14 10.14 25.62
C MET A 361 8.24 10.76 24.53
N ILE A 362 8.82 11.11 23.39
CA ILE A 362 8.12 11.66 22.22
C ILE A 362 8.49 10.90 20.94
N VAL A 363 7.68 11.04 19.89
CA VAL A 363 8.14 10.77 18.52
C VAL A 363 8.54 12.08 17.88
N TRP A 364 9.83 12.40 17.93
CA TRP A 364 10.37 13.63 17.35
C TRP A 364 10.70 13.44 15.87
N PHE A 365 11.04 14.50 15.17
CA PHE A 365 11.44 14.42 13.75
C PHE A 365 12.62 13.45 13.59
N CYS A 366 12.57 12.56 12.59
CA CYS A 366 13.67 11.61 12.39
C CYS A 366 14.97 12.34 12.04
N LYS A 367 15.94 12.30 12.97
CA LYS A 367 17.27 12.86 12.79
C LYS A 367 18.02 12.06 11.74
N GLN A 368 18.97 12.69 11.05
CA GLN A 368 19.82 12.02 10.07
C GLN A 368 21.28 12.46 10.22
N ALA A 369 22.18 11.66 9.65
CA ALA A 369 23.57 12.01 9.38
C ALA A 369 24.01 11.28 8.10
N PRO A 370 24.98 11.78 7.31
CA PRO A 370 25.34 11.15 6.03
C PRO A 370 25.93 9.74 6.18
N ASP A 371 26.46 9.40 7.35
CA ASP A 371 26.96 8.08 7.73
C ASP A 371 25.93 7.21 8.49
N GLY A 372 24.77 7.76 8.85
CA GLY A 372 23.74 7.13 9.69
C GLY A 372 23.94 7.27 11.20
N ASN A 373 25.01 7.90 11.68
CA ASN A 373 25.28 8.07 13.12
C ASN A 373 24.55 9.28 13.70
N VAL A 374 23.25 9.10 13.96
CA VAL A 374 22.40 10.10 14.62
C VAL A 374 22.74 10.24 16.11
N SER A 375 22.27 11.32 16.74
CA SER A 375 22.46 11.52 18.17
C SER A 375 21.78 10.45 19.02
N TRP A 376 22.42 10.07 20.13
CA TRP A 376 22.08 8.94 21.00
C TRP A 376 20.61 8.87 21.44
N ASN A 377 19.91 10.01 21.53
CA ASN A 377 18.51 10.04 21.96
C ASN A 377 17.52 9.49 20.92
N GLN A 378 17.94 9.26 19.67
CA GLN A 378 17.18 8.50 18.67
C GLN A 378 17.86 7.21 18.22
N GLN A 379 19.05 6.89 18.75
CA GLN A 379 19.78 5.69 18.37
C GLN A 379 19.52 4.59 19.39
N TRP A 380 19.00 3.45 18.95
CA TRP A 380 18.48 2.38 19.80
C TRP A 380 19.12 1.03 19.48
N SER A 381 19.58 0.35 20.53
CA SER A 381 19.78 -1.10 20.55
C SER A 381 18.43 -1.75 20.83
N LEU A 382 17.98 -2.60 19.90
CA LEU A 382 16.66 -3.21 19.89
C LEU A 382 16.73 -4.72 20.19
N PRO A 383 15.69 -5.31 20.81
CA PRO A 383 15.48 -6.76 20.80
C PRO A 383 15.41 -7.32 19.37
N ALA A 384 15.72 -8.60 19.19
CA ALA A 384 15.54 -9.29 17.93
C ALA A 384 14.07 -9.30 17.49
N LEU A 385 13.81 -9.16 16.19
CA LEU A 385 12.45 -9.19 15.64
C LEU A 385 11.88 -10.61 15.69
N ALA A 386 10.76 -10.79 16.39
CA ALA A 386 10.02 -12.04 16.42
C ALA A 386 9.05 -12.14 15.23
N THR A 387 9.09 -13.24 14.48
CA THR A 387 8.16 -13.52 13.37
C THR A 387 6.92 -14.31 13.83
N SER A 388 6.88 -14.79 15.07
CA SER A 388 5.71 -15.41 15.68
C SER A 388 5.61 -15.03 17.16
N LYS A 389 4.49 -15.32 17.84
CA LYS A 389 4.31 -15.04 19.28
C LYS A 389 5.06 -16.05 20.16
N GLU A 390 5.24 -17.25 19.64
CA GLU A 390 5.82 -18.44 20.29
C GLU A 390 7.36 -18.39 20.27
N THR A 391 7.93 -17.74 19.25
CA THR A 391 9.38 -17.52 19.06
C THR A 391 9.87 -16.21 19.70
N ALA A 392 8.98 -15.45 20.32
CA ALA A 392 9.27 -14.10 20.80
C ALA A 392 10.10 -14.07 22.09
N VAL A 393 11.29 -13.46 22.03
CA VAL A 393 12.19 -13.28 23.17
C VAL A 393 12.16 -11.80 23.62
N PRO A 394 11.57 -11.47 24.79
CA PRO A 394 11.57 -10.11 25.31
C PRO A 394 12.98 -9.63 25.64
N GLY A 395 13.30 -8.39 25.31
CA GLY A 395 14.60 -7.77 25.57
C GLY A 395 14.48 -6.32 26.08
N ARG A 396 15.63 -5.66 26.26
CA ARG A 396 15.71 -4.23 26.58
C ARG A 396 15.71 -3.43 25.28
N ILE A 397 14.86 -2.41 25.17
CA ILE A 397 15.10 -1.30 24.24
C ILE A 397 15.99 -0.30 24.97
N ARG A 398 17.19 -0.05 24.42
CA ARG A 398 18.28 0.68 25.09
C ARG A 398 18.87 1.74 24.16
N THR A 399 19.24 2.91 24.67
CA THR A 399 19.95 3.92 23.88
C THR A 399 21.36 3.44 23.51
N ALA A 400 21.73 3.58 22.23
CA ALA A 400 23.09 3.42 21.74
C ALA A 400 23.88 4.73 21.93
N GLY A 401 25.21 4.66 22.04
CA GLY A 401 26.07 5.84 22.18
C GLY A 401 26.03 6.57 23.54
N SER A 402 24.98 6.43 24.35
CA SER A 402 24.81 7.14 25.64
C SER A 402 25.62 6.54 26.81
N GLY A 403 26.83 6.04 26.55
CA GLY A 403 27.65 5.28 27.51
C GLY A 403 27.15 3.85 27.78
N ASN A 404 27.79 3.16 28.73
CA ASN A 404 27.48 1.79 29.12
C ASN A 404 27.17 1.76 30.64
N PRO A 405 26.03 1.21 31.11
CA PRO A 405 25.03 0.44 30.37
C PRO A 405 24.01 1.26 29.56
N GLY A 406 24.07 2.59 29.58
CA GLY A 406 23.13 3.46 28.86
C GLY A 406 21.75 3.53 29.52
N TYR A 407 20.75 4.04 28.79
CA TYR A 407 19.38 4.20 29.30
C TYR A 407 18.42 3.20 28.65
N CYS A 408 17.49 2.68 29.44
CA CYS A 408 16.51 1.67 29.06
C CYS A 408 15.11 2.26 29.03
N LEU A 409 14.36 1.94 27.98
CA LEU A 409 12.95 2.31 27.82
C LEU A 409 12.11 1.58 28.89
N ARG A 410 11.30 2.31 29.64
CA ARG A 410 10.50 1.81 30.76
C ARG A 410 9.01 2.04 30.51
N ARG A 411 8.23 0.95 30.53
CA ARG A 411 6.76 1.02 30.47
C ARG A 411 6.18 1.68 31.74
N PRO A 412 5.05 2.39 31.66
CA PRO A 412 4.26 2.74 32.84
C PRO A 412 3.60 1.48 33.44
N ASP A 413 2.94 1.66 34.58
CA ASP A 413 2.06 0.63 35.15
C ASP A 413 0.60 0.76 34.65
N SER A 414 0.10 1.97 34.41
CA SER A 414 -1.23 2.22 33.83
C SER A 414 -1.30 1.98 32.31
N ASN A 415 -2.48 1.60 31.81
CA ASN A 415 -2.79 1.70 30.38
C ASN A 415 -2.92 3.19 29.99
N ASN A 416 -2.52 3.55 28.77
CA ASN A 416 -2.40 4.94 28.29
C ASN A 416 -1.43 5.82 29.09
N GLY A 417 -0.61 5.23 29.97
CA GLY A 417 0.46 5.96 30.67
C GLY A 417 1.64 6.29 29.75
N TYR A 418 2.41 7.31 30.09
CA TYR A 418 3.62 7.70 29.36
C TYR A 418 4.76 6.71 29.55
N VAL A 419 5.52 6.49 28.47
CA VAL A 419 6.79 5.76 28.50
C VAL A 419 7.89 6.71 28.95
N THR A 420 8.83 6.20 29.75
CA THR A 420 9.94 6.97 30.34
C THR A 420 11.27 6.24 30.15
N MET A 421 12.40 6.85 30.49
CA MET A 421 13.69 6.15 30.59
C MET A 421 14.06 5.90 32.06
N VAL A 422 14.96 4.93 32.26
CA VAL A 422 15.78 4.78 33.47
C VAL A 422 17.19 4.36 33.07
N SER A 423 18.16 4.43 33.99
CA SER A 423 19.45 3.77 33.78
C SER A 423 19.24 2.27 33.53
N CYS A 424 19.87 1.71 32.50
CA CYS A 424 19.82 0.26 32.28
C CYS A 424 20.52 -0.47 33.43
N PRO A 425 20.00 -1.63 33.88
CA PRO A 425 20.81 -2.57 34.65
C PRO A 425 21.96 -3.10 33.77
N ALA A 426 23.05 -3.56 34.40
CA ALA A 426 24.18 -4.22 33.73
C ALA A 426 23.71 -5.36 32.79
N THR A 427 24.52 -5.70 31.78
CA THR A 427 24.15 -6.70 30.75
C THR A 427 23.68 -8.02 31.35
N ASP A 428 24.37 -8.47 32.39
CA ASP A 428 24.26 -9.84 32.92
C ASP A 428 23.21 -9.94 34.04
N ALA A 429 22.72 -8.79 34.52
CA ALA A 429 21.63 -8.73 35.49
C ALA A 429 20.28 -8.94 34.78
N ARG A 430 19.44 -9.85 35.31
CA ARG A 430 18.06 -10.06 34.82
C ARG A 430 17.29 -8.74 34.90
N PRO A 431 16.83 -8.16 33.78
CA PRO A 431 16.14 -6.88 33.79
C PRO A 431 14.78 -6.99 34.49
N PRO A 432 14.34 -5.96 35.23
CA PRO A 432 12.96 -5.86 35.72
C PRO A 432 11.95 -5.93 34.57
N ALA A 433 10.77 -6.51 34.83
CA ALA A 433 9.72 -6.66 33.81
C ALA A 433 9.28 -5.32 33.17
N ALA A 434 9.38 -4.20 33.90
CA ALA A 434 9.08 -2.88 33.37
C ALA A 434 10.07 -2.39 32.27
N LEU A 435 11.19 -3.09 32.04
CA LEU A 435 12.18 -2.82 30.98
C LEU A 435 12.18 -3.89 29.88
N LEU A 436 11.24 -4.84 29.92
CA LEU A 436 11.11 -5.91 28.92
C LEU A 436 10.09 -5.55 27.85
N TRP A 437 10.56 -5.58 26.62
CA TRP A 437 9.81 -5.29 25.40
C TRP A 437 10.05 -6.38 24.36
N THR A 438 9.00 -6.73 23.63
CA THR A 438 9.03 -7.66 22.51
C THR A 438 8.86 -6.88 21.21
N MET A 439 9.80 -7.02 20.29
CA MET A 439 9.72 -6.49 18.93
C MET A 439 9.12 -7.56 18.01
N TYR A 440 8.06 -7.25 17.27
CA TYR A 440 7.52 -8.13 16.24
C TYR A 440 7.89 -7.65 14.83
N GLY A 441 8.18 -8.59 13.92
CA GLY A 441 8.30 -8.35 12.48
C GLY A 441 6.95 -8.54 11.77
N GLU A 442 6.96 -9.03 10.53
CA GLU A 442 5.73 -9.59 9.95
C GLU A 442 5.40 -10.92 10.62
N THR A 443 4.18 -11.04 11.15
CA THR A 443 3.68 -12.21 11.88
C THR A 443 2.46 -12.86 11.21
N GLY A 444 1.96 -12.28 10.12
CA GLY A 444 0.69 -12.64 9.49
C GLY A 444 -0.55 -12.21 10.28
N ASN A 445 -0.39 -11.68 11.51
CA ASN A 445 -1.48 -11.23 12.35
C ASN A 445 -1.50 -9.70 12.41
N ALA A 446 -2.61 -9.08 11.99
CA ALA A 446 -2.74 -7.62 11.90
C ALA A 446 -2.48 -6.87 13.21
N VAL A 447 -2.72 -7.50 14.38
CA VAL A 447 -2.48 -6.90 15.70
C VAL A 447 -1.00 -6.95 16.08
N THR A 448 -0.34 -8.11 15.96
CA THR A 448 1.06 -8.26 16.40
C THR A 448 2.10 -7.86 15.34
N ARG A 449 1.78 -7.88 14.04
CA ARG A 449 2.76 -7.51 13.01
C ARG A 449 3.29 -6.10 13.24
N PHE A 450 4.61 -5.94 13.16
CA PHE A 450 5.38 -4.69 13.33
C PHE A 450 5.06 -3.88 14.59
N SER A 451 4.56 -4.51 15.66
CA SER A 451 4.31 -3.83 16.94
C SER A 451 5.46 -4.03 17.93
N VAL A 452 5.52 -3.11 18.89
CA VAL A 452 6.46 -3.17 20.03
C VAL A 452 5.62 -3.34 21.29
N VAL A 453 5.77 -4.46 21.98
CA VAL A 453 4.83 -4.91 23.03
C VAL A 453 5.53 -5.00 24.38
N ASP A 454 4.91 -4.45 25.42
CA ASP A 454 5.44 -4.45 26.79
C ASP A 454 5.14 -5.76 27.54
N SER A 455 5.73 -5.94 28.74
CA SER A 455 5.51 -7.13 29.57
C SER A 455 4.04 -7.40 29.97
N ASN A 456 3.14 -6.46 29.73
CA ASN A 456 1.73 -6.54 30.09
C ASN A 456 0.84 -6.73 28.85
N ASN A 457 1.42 -7.04 27.68
CA ASN A 457 0.75 -7.17 26.37
C ASN A 457 0.12 -5.86 25.84
N ARG A 458 0.69 -4.70 26.19
CA ARG A 458 0.30 -3.39 25.65
C ARG A 458 1.28 -2.94 24.58
N CYS A 459 0.78 -2.30 23.54
CA CYS A 459 1.55 -1.84 22.40
C CYS A 459 2.06 -0.41 22.64
N LEU A 460 3.34 -0.18 22.33
CA LEU A 460 3.96 1.13 22.24
C LEU A 460 3.27 1.94 21.13
N SER A 461 2.85 3.16 21.44
CA SER A 461 2.17 4.04 20.51
C SER A 461 2.57 5.49 20.79
N PRO A 462 2.82 6.34 19.78
CA PRO A 462 2.61 7.75 19.96
C PRO A 462 1.12 8.02 20.19
N THR A 463 0.83 9.21 20.70
CA THR A 463 -0.50 9.80 20.76
C THR A 463 -0.94 10.23 19.36
N ASP A 464 -2.25 10.19 19.09
CA ASP A 464 -2.77 10.62 17.80
C ASP A 464 -2.74 12.16 17.70
N LEU A 465 -2.39 12.65 16.51
CA LEU A 465 -2.34 14.07 16.16
C LEU A 465 -3.62 14.53 15.42
N LYS A 466 -4.50 13.60 15.03
CA LYS A 466 -5.76 13.89 14.31
C LYS A 466 -6.94 14.20 15.24
N VAL A 467 -6.85 13.86 16.53
CA VAL A 467 -7.90 14.17 17.52
C VAL A 467 -7.96 15.68 17.80
N SER A 468 -9.13 16.18 18.20
CA SER A 468 -9.40 17.61 18.39
C SER A 468 -8.55 18.32 19.47
N SER A 469 -7.95 17.56 20.38
CA SER A 469 -7.03 18.04 21.41
C SER A 469 -5.87 17.05 21.54
N PRO A 470 -4.88 17.08 20.63
CA PRO A 470 -3.82 16.09 20.57
C PRO A 470 -2.82 16.26 21.73
N ASP A 471 -2.36 15.16 22.30
CA ASP A 471 -1.51 15.17 23.50
C ASP A 471 -0.03 15.36 23.15
N THR A 472 0.32 16.58 22.74
CA THR A 472 1.63 16.91 22.20
C THR A 472 2.64 17.40 23.23
N HIS A 473 3.92 17.33 22.86
CA HIS A 473 4.98 18.16 23.41
C HIS A 473 4.83 19.62 22.95
N THR A 474 5.64 20.53 23.51
CA THR A 474 5.59 21.97 23.26
C THR A 474 5.96 22.40 21.83
N ASP A 475 6.45 21.49 20.98
CA ASP A 475 6.70 21.73 19.56
C ASP A 475 5.74 20.98 18.61
N GLY A 476 4.62 20.49 19.13
CA GLY A 476 3.58 19.79 18.36
C GLY A 476 3.89 18.31 18.05
N THR A 477 5.02 17.77 18.51
CA THR A 477 5.31 16.33 18.38
C THR A 477 4.49 15.49 19.35
N ALA A 478 4.07 14.30 18.93
CA ALA A 478 3.26 13.40 19.77
C ALA A 478 4.07 12.80 20.93
N LYS A 479 3.49 12.77 22.13
CA LYS A 479 4.03 12.00 23.28
C LYS A 479 3.84 10.50 23.06
N VAL A 480 4.66 9.68 23.73
CA VAL A 480 4.65 8.22 23.62
C VAL A 480 4.08 7.56 24.87
N ILE A 481 3.11 6.67 24.63
CA ILE A 481 2.36 5.90 25.62
C ILE A 481 2.47 4.40 25.34
N VAL A 482 1.96 3.58 26.26
CA VAL A 482 1.52 2.20 25.93
C VAL A 482 0.00 2.13 26.00
N THR A 483 -0.62 1.43 25.06
CA THR A 483 -2.07 1.23 25.02
C THR A 483 -2.43 -0.21 24.64
N THR A 484 -3.71 -0.57 24.66
CA THR A 484 -4.16 -1.92 24.28
C THR A 484 -3.76 -2.21 22.82
N CYS A 485 -3.12 -3.36 22.58
CA CYS A 485 -2.72 -3.75 21.23
C CYS A 485 -3.93 -3.90 20.30
N SER A 486 -3.85 -3.28 19.12
CA SER A 486 -4.91 -3.23 18.09
C SER A 486 -4.32 -3.38 16.68
N LYS A 487 -5.16 -3.29 15.64
CA LYS A 487 -4.68 -3.26 14.25
C LYS A 487 -4.14 -1.89 13.79
N ALA A 488 -4.30 -0.83 14.59
CA ALA A 488 -4.02 0.55 14.19
C ALA A 488 -2.57 0.77 13.72
N TRP A 489 -2.39 1.69 12.75
CA TRP A 489 -1.09 2.03 12.16
C TRP A 489 -0.24 2.87 13.11
N LEU A 490 -0.86 3.65 14.00
CA LEU A 490 -0.18 4.36 15.09
C LEU A 490 0.70 3.42 15.95
N GLN A 491 0.30 2.15 16.11
CA GLN A 491 1.01 1.15 16.93
C GLN A 491 2.13 0.39 16.18
N LYS A 492 2.48 0.78 14.94
CA LYS A 492 3.41 0.06 14.07
C LYS A 492 4.74 0.81 13.93
N TRP A 493 5.84 0.07 13.99
CA TRP A 493 7.20 0.63 14.10
C TRP A 493 8.18 -0.08 13.17
N ASN A 494 9.06 0.69 12.52
CA ASN A 494 9.99 0.23 11.47
C ASN A 494 9.31 -0.65 10.40
N ALA A 495 8.06 -0.31 10.12
CA ALA A 495 7.13 -1.08 9.34
C ALA A 495 7.31 -0.74 7.84
N PRO A 496 7.39 -1.73 6.93
CA PRO A 496 7.73 -1.49 5.54
C PRO A 496 6.63 -0.68 4.83
N PRO A 497 6.95 0.25 3.91
CA PRO A 497 5.96 1.02 3.15
C PRO A 497 4.90 0.18 2.42
N SER A 498 5.22 -1.08 2.13
CA SER A 498 4.39 -2.06 1.46
C SER A 498 3.48 -2.89 2.38
N LEU A 499 3.30 -2.52 3.66
CA LEU A 499 2.52 -3.27 4.66
C LEU A 499 1.05 -3.55 4.29
N ALA A 500 0.51 -2.76 3.36
CA ALA A 500 -0.82 -2.91 2.79
C ALA A 500 -0.87 -3.91 1.60
N GLN A 501 0.25 -4.53 1.18
CA GLN A 501 0.30 -5.40 -0.02
C GLN A 501 -0.69 -6.58 0.06
N PRO A 502 -1.74 -6.59 -0.78
CA PRO A 502 -2.67 -7.71 -0.85
C PRO A 502 -2.26 -8.69 -1.96
N LYS A 503 -2.85 -9.88 -1.96
CA LYS A 503 -2.90 -10.71 -3.18
C LYS A 503 -3.80 -9.99 -4.19
N ALA A 504 -3.30 -9.77 -5.40
CA ALA A 504 -3.93 -8.87 -6.38
C ALA A 504 -5.34 -9.30 -6.81
N LEU A 505 -5.64 -10.60 -6.77
CA LEU A 505 -6.99 -11.16 -6.90
C LEU A 505 -7.26 -12.10 -5.73
N SER A 506 -8.49 -12.08 -5.21
CA SER A 506 -8.93 -12.91 -4.08
C SER A 506 -10.44 -13.11 -4.08
N GLY A 507 -10.93 -14.17 -3.42
CA GLY A 507 -12.37 -14.39 -3.23
C GLY A 507 -13.17 -14.65 -4.50
N THR A 508 -12.62 -15.38 -5.47
CA THR A 508 -13.34 -15.76 -6.69
C THR A 508 -14.39 -16.84 -6.40
N THR A 509 -15.66 -16.56 -6.70
CA THR A 509 -16.80 -17.50 -6.49
C THR A 509 -17.84 -17.39 -7.61
N GLU A 510 -18.37 -18.52 -8.08
CA GLU A 510 -19.65 -18.57 -8.81
C GLU A 510 -20.79 -18.25 -7.82
N LYS A 511 -21.80 -17.51 -8.27
CA LYS A 511 -23.06 -17.24 -7.55
C LYS A 511 -24.21 -18.07 -8.11
#